data_AF-A0AB37XME4-F1
#
_entry.id   AF-A0AB37XME4-F1
#
_cell.length_a   1.000
_cell.length_b   1.000
_cell.length_c   1.000
_cell.angle_alpha   90.00
_cell.angle_beta   90.00
_cell.angle_gamma   90.00
#
_symmetry.space_group_name_H-M   'P 1'
#
loop_
_entity.id
_entity.type
_entity.pdbx_description
1 polymer ?
#
loop_
_entity_poly.entity_id
_entity_poly.type
_entity_poly.pdbx_seq_one_letter_code
_entity_poly.pdbx_strand_id
1 'polypeptide(L)'
;RYNNNIETVVYRVVQEAVVNAIKYADVSKINVTLHEVGQKLIAEVVDHGKGFDKSHQPQGTGLGLYGMNERAELIDAEVMIDTQLGRGTIVTLEVPI
;
A
#
# COMPACT_ATOMS: atom_id res chain seq x y z
N ARG A 1 -8.49 19.73 1.83
CA ARG A 1 -8.69 18.99 0.56
C ARG A 1 -7.37 19.04 -0.18
N TYR A 2 -6.91 17.89 -0.67
CA TYR A 2 -5.61 17.81 -1.33
C TYR A 2 -5.79 18.10 -2.82
N ASN A 3 -4.68 18.17 -3.56
CA ASN A 3 -4.74 18.22 -5.02
C ASN A 3 -5.47 16.95 -5.54
N ASN A 4 -6.34 17.10 -6.54
CA ASN A 4 -7.11 15.99 -7.12
C ASN A 4 -6.22 14.81 -7.57
N ASN A 5 -5.00 15.10 -8.02
CA ASN A 5 -4.03 14.07 -8.40
C ASN A 5 -3.56 13.26 -7.17
N ILE A 6 -3.30 13.93 -6.05
CA ILE A 6 -2.94 13.28 -4.77
C ILE A 6 -4.08 12.40 -4.30
N GLU A 7 -5.31 12.93 -4.25
CA GLU A 7 -6.49 12.17 -3.79
C GLU A 7 -6.70 10.91 -4.65
N THR A 8 -6.54 11.03 -5.97
CA THR A 8 -6.68 9.91 -6.90
C THR A 8 -5.59 8.85 -6.70
N VAL A 9 -4.32 9.25 -6.58
CA VAL A 9 -3.21 8.30 -6.38
C VAL A 9 -3.34 7.58 -5.05
N VAL A 10 -3.59 8.31 -3.95
CA VAL A 10 -3.81 7.73 -2.62
C VAL A 10 -4.93 6.70 -2.67
N TYR A 11 -6.08 7.04 -3.27
CA TYR A 11 -7.19 6.11 -3.42
C TYR A 11 -6.81 4.84 -4.17
N ARG A 12 -6.06 4.96 -5.28
CA ARG A 12 -5.66 3.80 -6.10
C ARG A 12 -4.65 2.90 -5.40
N VAL A 13 -3.69 3.48 -4.69
CA VAL A 13 -2.70 2.70 -3.92
C VAL A 13 -3.38 1.96 -2.78
N VAL A 14 -4.20 2.66 -1.99
CA VAL A 14 -4.97 2.03 -0.89
C VAL A 14 -5.90 0.94 -1.43
N GLN A 15 -6.60 1.19 -2.55
CA GLN A 15 -7.47 0.21 -3.18
C GLN A 15 -6.71 -1.06 -3.55
N GLU A 16 -5.57 -0.94 -4.23
CA GLU A 16 -4.77 -2.10 -4.64
C GLU A 16 -4.23 -2.87 -3.43
N ALA A 17 -3.74 -2.17 -2.40
CA ALA A 17 -3.27 -2.79 -1.17
C ALA A 17 -4.39 -3.57 -0.44
N VAL A 18 -5.59 -3.00 -0.32
CA VAL A 18 -6.76 -3.68 0.27
C VAL A 18 -7.16 -4.91 -0.57
N VAL A 19 -7.18 -4.79 -1.90
CA VAL A 19 -7.52 -5.92 -2.78
C VAL A 19 -6.49 -7.04 -2.64
N ASN A 20 -5.21 -6.71 -2.52
CA ASN A 20 -4.16 -7.70 -2.28
C ASN A 20 -4.34 -8.40 -0.94
N ALA A 21 -4.63 -7.67 0.14
CA ALA A 21 -4.92 -8.27 1.44
C ALA A 21 -6.14 -9.21 1.38
N ILE A 22 -7.24 -8.79 0.73
CA ILE A 22 -8.43 -9.63 0.55
C ILE A 22 -8.10 -10.95 -0.18
N LYS A 23 -7.28 -10.89 -1.22
CA LYS A 23 -6.95 -12.05 -2.06
C LYS A 23 -5.96 -13.01 -1.40
N TYR A 24 -4.97 -12.49 -0.67
CA TYR A 24 -3.78 -13.26 -0.31
C TYR A 24 -3.56 -13.40 1.19
N ALA A 25 -4.05 -12.47 2.01
CA ALA A 25 -3.69 -12.42 3.43
C ALA A 25 -4.45 -13.43 4.31
N ASP A 26 -5.65 -13.87 3.90
CA ASP A 26 -6.50 -14.78 4.69
C ASP A 26 -6.80 -14.23 6.09
N VAL A 27 -7.32 -12.98 6.13
CA VAL A 27 -7.63 -12.23 7.34
C VAL A 27 -9.09 -11.84 7.39
N SER A 28 -9.62 -11.67 8.61
CA SER A 28 -10.96 -11.12 8.84
C SER A 28 -10.99 -9.60 9.00
N LYS A 29 -9.82 -8.96 9.11
CA LYS A 29 -9.67 -7.53 9.34
C LYS A 29 -8.48 -6.98 8.57
N ILE A 30 -8.67 -5.79 8.00
CA ILE A 30 -7.64 -4.98 7.36
C ILE A 30 -7.76 -3.58 7.98
N ASN A 31 -6.65 -3.03 8.46
CA ASN A 31 -6.62 -1.68 9.01
C ASN A 31 -6.16 -0.72 7.92
N VAL A 32 -6.90 0.38 7.75
CA VAL A 32 -6.53 1.46 6.85
C VAL A 32 -6.48 2.74 7.65
N THR A 33 -5.34 3.40 7.65
CA THR A 33 -5.12 4.67 8.35
C THR A 33 -4.64 5.73 7.37
N LEU A 34 -5.06 6.97 7.61
CA LEU A 34 -4.64 8.14 6.86
C LEU A 34 -4.39 9.27 7.87
N HIS A 35 -3.19 9.82 7.87
CA HIS A 35 -2.82 10.87 8.82
C HIS A 35 -1.72 11.77 8.26
N GLU A 36 -1.64 13.00 8.77
CA GLU A 36 -0.59 13.95 8.39
C GLU A 36 0.55 13.92 9.42
N VAL A 37 1.79 13.93 8.93
CA VAL A 37 3.01 14.03 9.76
C VAL A 37 3.91 15.10 9.14
N GLY A 38 3.93 16.30 9.75
CA GLY A 38 4.67 17.43 9.21
C GLY A 38 4.08 17.90 7.87
N GLN A 39 4.91 17.89 6.81
CA GLN A 39 4.52 18.21 5.43
C GLN A 39 4.31 16.95 4.58
N LYS A 40 3.81 15.88 5.21
CA LYS A 40 3.53 14.61 4.54
C LYS A 40 2.16 14.09 4.92
N LEU A 41 1.45 13.54 3.94
CA LEU A 41 0.29 12.67 4.12
C LEU A 41 0.76 11.21 4.09
N ILE A 42 0.41 10.46 5.13
CA ILE A 42 0.77 9.05 5.30
C ILE A 42 -0.50 8.21 5.21
N ALA A 43 -0.55 7.32 4.23
CA ALA A 43 -1.60 6.31 4.13
C ALA A 43 -1.01 4.93 4.39
N GLU A 44 -1.60 4.17 5.31
CA GLU A 44 -1.16 2.80 5.63
C GLU A 44 -2.29 1.80 5.49
N VAL A 45 -1.97 0.65 4.90
CA VAL A 45 -2.84 -0.52 4.83
C VAL A 45 -2.12 -1.68 5.48
N VAL A 46 -2.69 -2.20 6.57
CA VAL A 46 -2.08 -3.25 7.39
C VAL A 46 -3.00 -4.46 7.46
N ASP A 47 -2.45 -5.61 7.09
CA ASP A 47 -3.00 -6.93 7.40
C ASP A 47 -2.03 -7.72 8.29
N HIS A 48 -2.57 -8.60 9.12
CA HIS A 48 -1.80 -9.54 9.95
C HIS A 48 -1.98 -10.97 9.44
N GLY A 49 -1.95 -11.13 8.13
CA GLY A 49 -2.23 -12.39 7.45
C GLY A 49 -0.99 -13.24 7.17
N LYS A 50 -1.07 -13.99 6.08
CA LYS A 50 -0.02 -14.89 5.63
C LYS A 50 1.28 -14.18 5.26
N GLY A 51 1.21 -12.92 4.85
CA GLY A 51 2.35 -12.20 4.26
C GLY A 51 2.93 -12.92 3.04
N PHE A 52 4.04 -12.42 2.52
CA PHE A 52 4.78 -13.06 1.43
C PHE A 52 6.28 -12.82 1.58
N ASP A 53 7.07 -13.59 0.83
CA ASP A 53 8.51 -13.37 0.74
C ASP A 53 8.80 -12.43 -0.42
N LYS A 54 9.34 -11.24 -0.13
CA LYS A 54 9.75 -10.25 -1.14
C LYS A 54 10.88 -10.74 -2.06
N SER A 55 11.72 -11.66 -1.58
CA SER A 55 12.84 -12.20 -2.37
C SER A 55 12.37 -13.19 -3.44
N HIS A 56 11.15 -13.70 -3.31
CA HIS A 56 10.48 -14.53 -4.29
C HIS A 56 9.41 -13.72 -5.04
N GLN A 57 9.09 -14.11 -6.27
CA GLN A 57 7.99 -13.47 -6.98
C GLN A 57 6.70 -13.62 -6.17
N PRO A 58 5.98 -12.52 -5.86
CA PRO A 58 4.70 -12.61 -5.16
C PRO A 58 3.71 -13.44 -5.99
N GLN A 59 2.77 -14.12 -5.32
CA GLN A 59 1.73 -14.89 -6.01
C GLN A 59 0.94 -13.97 -6.97
N GLY A 60 0.92 -14.32 -8.26
CA GLY A 60 0.31 -13.52 -9.33
C GLY A 60 1.35 -12.88 -10.26
N THR A 61 0.99 -11.77 -10.91
CA THR A 61 1.83 -11.12 -11.92
C THR A 61 2.81 -10.08 -11.34
N GLY A 62 2.69 -9.73 -10.05
CA GLY A 62 3.43 -8.62 -9.44
C GLY A 62 3.03 -7.22 -9.92
N LEU A 63 2.14 -7.12 -10.92
CA LEU A 63 1.72 -5.86 -11.53
C LEU A 63 1.02 -4.90 -10.56
N GLY A 64 0.36 -5.44 -9.53
CA GLY A 64 -0.28 -4.63 -8.50
C GLY A 64 0.71 -3.77 -7.73
N LEU A 65 1.80 -4.38 -7.25
CA LEU A 65 2.87 -3.68 -6.52
C LEU A 65 3.60 -2.69 -7.44
N TYR A 66 3.93 -3.12 -8.65
CA TYR A 66 4.56 -2.26 -9.65
C TYR A 66 3.69 -1.04 -9.98
N GLY A 67 2.40 -1.24 -10.22
CA GLY A 67 1.48 -0.15 -10.49
C GLY A 67 1.24 0.77 -9.29
N MET A 68 1.41 0.30 -8.04
CA MET A 68 1.40 1.18 -6.88
C MET A 68 2.59 2.14 -6.91
N ASN A 69 3.80 1.62 -7.18
CA ASN A 69 5.00 2.44 -7.29
C ASN A 69 4.90 3.46 -8.43
N GLU A 70 4.55 3.04 -9.65
CA GLU A 70 4.43 3.97 -10.79
C GLU A 70 3.46 5.12 -10.51
N ARG A 71 2.34 4.85 -9.82
CA ARG A 71 1.36 5.89 -9.49
C ARG A 71 1.87 6.85 -8.42
N ALA A 72 2.63 6.35 -7.44
CA ALA A 72 3.23 7.17 -6.41
C ALA A 72 4.28 8.12 -7.00
N GLU A 73 5.08 7.64 -7.94
CA GLU A 73 6.06 8.46 -8.68
C GLU A 73 5.43 9.65 -9.41
N LEU A 74 4.17 9.54 -9.88
CA LEU A 74 3.46 10.65 -10.56
C LEU A 74 3.21 11.87 -9.67
N ILE A 75 3.33 11.72 -8.35
CA ILE A 75 3.06 12.78 -7.37
C ILE A 75 4.22 12.94 -6.37
N ASP A 76 5.43 12.53 -6.76
CA ASP A 76 6.63 12.56 -5.92
C ASP A 76 6.46 11.84 -4.57
N ALA A 77 5.61 10.81 -4.55
CA ALA A 77 5.32 9.99 -3.38
C ALA A 77 6.12 8.68 -3.40
N GLU A 78 6.29 8.09 -2.22
CA GLU A 78 6.99 6.82 -2.03
C GLU A 78 6.05 5.75 -1.48
N VAL A 79 6.12 4.53 -2.03
CA VAL A 79 5.43 3.35 -1.48
C VAL A 79 6.46 2.41 -0.87
N MET A 80 6.34 2.20 0.44
CA MET A 80 7.06 1.19 1.17
C MET A 80 6.13 0.02 1.46
N ILE A 81 6.65 -1.19 1.27
CA ILE A 81 5.94 -2.42 1.64
C ILE A 81 6.80 -3.10 2.69
N ASP A 82 6.24 -3.52 3.80
CA ASP A 82 6.90 -4.44 4.74
C ASP A 82 6.06 -5.71 4.82
N THR A 83 6.69 -6.86 4.64
CA THR A 83 5.98 -8.14 4.69
C THR A 83 6.94 -9.25 5.06
N GLN A 84 6.39 -10.22 5.79
CA GLN A 84 7.08 -11.45 6.13
C GLN A 84 6.07 -12.58 6.22
N LEU A 85 6.47 -13.78 5.77
CA LEU A 85 5.68 -15.00 5.94
C LEU A 85 5.23 -15.16 7.40
N GLY A 86 3.92 -15.29 7.60
CA GLY A 86 3.25 -15.44 8.89
C GLY A 86 3.08 -14.16 9.72
N ARG A 87 3.53 -12.99 9.25
CA ARG A 87 3.35 -11.70 9.95
C ARG A 87 2.36 -10.75 9.28
N GLY A 88 2.07 -10.97 8.00
CA GLY A 88 1.17 -10.13 7.20
C GLY A 88 1.92 -9.15 6.32
N THR A 89 1.24 -8.06 5.97
CA THR A 89 1.75 -7.02 5.07
C THR A 89 1.36 -5.64 5.61
N ILE A 90 2.31 -4.71 5.54
CA ILE A 90 2.12 -3.29 5.75
C ILE A 90 2.46 -2.60 4.43
N VAL A 91 1.54 -1.83 3.89
CA VAL A 91 1.79 -0.95 2.75
C VAL A 91 1.67 0.48 3.23
N THR A 92 2.75 1.25 3.12
CA THR A 92 2.83 2.65 3.53
C THR A 92 3.05 3.50 2.28
N LEU A 93 2.16 4.46 2.03
CA LEU A 93 2.32 5.50 1.03
C LEU A 93 2.63 6.82 1.74
N GLU A 94 3.77 7.43 1.41
CA GLU A 94 4.13 8.76 1.88
C GLU A 94 4.02 9.77 0.74
N VAL A 95 3.17 10.79 0.91
CA VAL A 95 2.95 11.84 -0.09
C VAL A 95 3.39 13.19 0.50
N PRO A 96 4.32 13.92 -0.12
CA PRO A 96 4.60 15.32 0.23
C PRO A 96 3.36 16.21 0.01
N ILE A 97 3.03 17.09 0.98
CA ILE A 97 1.87 17.99 0.93
C ILE A 97 2.23 19.46 1.17
#